data_AF-A0AAW2E555-F1
#
_entry.id   AF-A0AAW2E555-F1
#
_cell.length_a   1.000
_cell.length_b   1.000
_cell.length_c   1.000
_cell.angle_alpha   90.00
_cell.angle_beta   90.00
_cell.angle_gamma   90.00
#
_symmetry.space_group_name_H-M   'P 1'
#
loop_
_entity.id
_entity.type
_entity.pdbx_description
1 polymer ?
#
loop_
_entity_poly.entity_id
_entity_poly.type
_entity_poly.pdbx_seq_one_letter_code
_entity_poly.pdbx_strand_id
1 'polypeptide(L)' 'MSELQTRNVDWNGTKTLSPSEAKSSSDICTVCLTNERTHAFVPCGHLACCVTCIKRLEAKRCPICNDPYETYIRIRKP' A
#
# COMPACT_ATOMS: atom_id res chain seq x y z
N MET A 1 -18.52 -30.19 -2.72
CA MET A 1 -19.56 -29.19 -2.98
C MET A 1 -19.58 -28.26 -1.77
N SER A 2 -18.96 -27.09 -1.93
CA SER A 2 -19.00 -25.87 -1.10
C SER A 2 -19.18 -26.01 0.42
N GLU A 3 -18.06 -25.98 1.14
CA GLU A 3 -18.03 -25.66 2.57
C GLU A 3 -18.56 -24.22 2.77
N LEU A 4 -19.67 -24.11 3.49
CA LEU A 4 -20.31 -22.86 3.84
C LEU A 4 -19.41 -22.12 4.84
N GLN A 5 -18.72 -21.07 4.38
CA GLN A 5 -18.07 -20.09 5.24
C GLN A 5 -19.12 -19.49 6.19
N THR A 6 -19.08 -19.90 7.46
CA THR A 6 -19.86 -19.30 8.54
C THR A 6 -19.47 -17.83 8.64
N ARG A 7 -20.33 -16.95 8.13
CA ARG A 7 -20.19 -15.50 8.25
C ARG A 7 -20.57 -15.14 9.69
N ASN A 8 -19.58 -14.84 10.52
CA ASN A 8 -19.82 -14.11 11.75
C ASN A 8 -20.15 -12.66 11.36
N VAL A 9 -21.34 -12.20 11.74
CA VAL A 9 -21.86 -10.85 11.47
C VAL A 9 -22.16 -10.24 12.83
N ASP A 10 -21.61 -9.06 13.12
CA ASP A 10 -21.95 -8.32 14.34
C ASP A 10 -23.38 -7.74 14.25
N TRP A 11 -23.95 -7.30 15.37
CA TRP A 11 -25.31 -6.75 15.49
C TRP A 11 -25.65 -5.61 14.49
N ASN A 12 -24.63 -4.90 13.98
CA ASN A 12 -24.78 -3.85 12.97
C ASN A 12 -24.69 -4.32 11.51
N GLY A 13 -24.63 -5.63 11.24
CA GLY A 13 -24.66 -6.17 9.87
C GLY A 13 -23.35 -6.03 9.09
N THR A 14 -22.30 -5.50 9.71
CA THR A 14 -20.98 -5.34 9.09
C THR A 14 -20.21 -6.67 9.12
N LYS A 15 -19.73 -7.08 7.95
CA LYS A 15 -18.90 -8.29 7.77
C LYS A 15 -17.54 -8.04 8.46
N THR A 16 -17.32 -8.63 9.63
CA THR A 16 -16.00 -8.64 10.28
C THR A 16 -15.07 -9.54 9.46
N LEU A 17 -14.15 -8.91 8.73
CA LEU A 17 -13.04 -9.61 8.08
C LEU A 17 -12.10 -10.10 9.18
N SER A 18 -11.70 -11.38 9.11
CA SER A 18 -10.80 -12.01 10.07
C SER A 18 -9.45 -11.27 10.15
N PRO A 19 -8.81 -11.20 11.33
CA PRO A 19 -7.52 -10.51 11.50
C PRO A 19 -6.32 -11.08 10.72
N SER A 20 -6.50 -12.17 9.97
CA SER A 20 -5.38 -12.96 9.41
C SER A 20 -5.04 -12.67 7.95
N GLU A 21 -5.81 -11.84 7.23
CA GLU A 21 -5.56 -11.55 5.80
C GLU A 21 -5.64 -10.05 5.46
N ALA A 22 -5.56 -9.17 6.45
CA ALA A 22 -5.35 -7.76 6.21
C ALA A 22 -3.87 -7.53 5.90
N LYS A 23 -3.47 -7.66 4.62
CA LYS A 23 -2.23 -7.06 4.14
C LYS A 23 -2.30 -5.60 4.58
N SER A 24 -1.45 -5.21 5.52
CA SER A 24 -1.61 -3.93 6.19
C SER A 24 -1.72 -2.85 5.12
N SER A 25 -2.71 -1.97 5.20
CA SER A 25 -2.90 -0.91 4.19
C SER A 25 -1.62 -0.06 4.01
N SER A 26 -0.77 -0.07 5.04
CA SER A 26 0.60 0.47 5.07
C SER A 26 1.57 -0.16 4.07
N ASP A 27 1.30 -1.35 3.53
CA ASP A 27 2.16 -2.06 2.57
C ASP A 27 1.76 -1.85 1.12
N ILE A 28 0.57 -1.30 0.84
CA ILE A 28 0.03 -1.19 -0.52
C ILE A 28 0.32 0.19 -1.11
N CYS A 29 0.85 0.24 -2.32
CA CYS A 29 1.19 1.47 -3.05
C CYS A 29 0.04 2.48 -3.02
N THR A 30 0.34 3.70 -2.56
CA THR A 30 -0.67 4.76 -2.38
C THR A 30 -1.21 5.31 -3.70
N VAL A 31 -0.56 4.99 -4.83
CA VAL A 31 -0.95 5.46 -6.16
C VAL A 31 -1.89 4.47 -6.87
N CYS A 32 -1.50 3.19 -6.96
CA CYS A 32 -2.32 2.19 -7.66
C CYS A 32 -3.22 1.36 -6.74
N LEU A 33 -3.02 1.42 -5.43
CA LEU A 33 -3.76 0.64 -4.42
C LEU A 33 -3.79 -0.88 -4.70
N THR A 34 -2.84 -1.38 -5.50
CA THR A 34 -2.81 -2.76 -6.01
C THR A 34 -1.49 -3.45 -5.67
N ASN A 35 -0.36 -2.82 -6.01
CA ASN A 35 0.97 -3.39 -5.81
C ASN A 35 1.58 -2.99 -4.47
N GLU A 36 2.58 -3.73 -4.01
CA GLU A 36 3.30 -3.41 -2.77
C GLU A 36 4.19 -2.16 -2.90
N ARG A 37 4.28 -1.37 -1.82
CA ARG A 37 5.24 -0.28 -1.68
C ARG A 37 6.65 -0.86 -1.60
N THR A 38 7.48 -0.45 -2.54
CA THR A 38 8.85 -0.95 -2.67
C THR A 38 9.87 0.17 -2.79
N HIS A 39 9.44 1.42 -3.00
CA HIS A 39 10.34 2.54 -3.28
C HIS A 39 10.09 3.71 -2.31
N ALA A 40 11.17 4.14 -1.66
CA ALA A 40 11.23 5.32 -0.81
C ALA A 40 11.78 6.52 -1.59
N PHE A 41 11.25 7.71 -1.31
CA PHE A 41 11.66 8.97 -1.95
C PHE A 41 12.80 9.65 -1.18
N VAL A 42 13.77 10.24 -1.87
CA VAL A 42 14.91 10.96 -1.28
C VAL A 42 14.80 12.45 -1.60
N PRO A 43 14.95 13.36 -0.60
CA PRO A 43 15.45 13.12 0.76
C PRO A 43 14.40 12.79 1.83
N CYS A 44 13.11 12.89 1.53
CA CYS A 44 12.07 12.83 2.58
C CYS A 44 11.88 11.46 3.25
N GLY A 45 12.36 10.37 2.66
CA GLY A 45 12.36 9.02 3.23
C GLY A 45 11.04 8.25 3.14
N HIS A 46 9.96 8.84 2.65
CA HIS A 46 8.65 8.19 2.62
C HIS A 46 8.57 7.03 1.63
N LEU A 47 8.19 5.84 2.11
CA LEU A 47 7.90 4.65 1.31
C LEU A 47 6.43 4.69 0.84
N ALA A 48 6.19 5.05 -0.44
CA ALA A 48 4.83 5.25 -0.94
C ALA A 48 4.49 4.50 -2.24
N CYS A 49 5.49 4.19 -3.07
CA CYS A 49 5.24 3.72 -4.44
C CYS A 49 5.76 2.32 -4.73
N CYS A 50 5.09 1.64 -5.66
CA CYS A 50 5.61 0.47 -6.34
C CYS A 50 6.50 0.88 -7.54
N VAL A 51 7.21 -0.09 -8.13
CA VAL A 51 8.14 0.14 -9.25
C VAL A 51 7.48 0.73 -10.50
N THR A 52 6.23 0.41 -10.77
CA THR A 52 5.53 0.89 -11.97
C THR A 52 5.02 2.32 -11.77
N CYS A 53 4.43 2.62 -10.61
CA CYS A 53 3.93 3.95 -10.30
C CYS A 53 5.05 4.98 -10.21
N ILE A 54 6.19 4.64 -9.61
CA ILE A 54 7.29 5.59 -9.47
C ILE A 54 7.88 6.02 -10.82
N LYS A 55 7.91 5.11 -11.80
CA LYS A 55 8.35 5.41 -13.17
C LYS A 55 7.38 6.30 -13.96
N ARG A 56 6.11 6.33 -13.56
CA ARG A 56 5.06 7.17 -14.18
C ARG A 56 4.86 8.50 -13.46
N LEU A 57 5.58 8.76 -12.38
CA LEU A 57 5.37 9.92 -11.52
C LEU A 57 6.10 11.16 -12.08
N GLU A 58 5.43 11.88 -12.98
CA GLU A 58 6.00 13.04 -13.69
C GLU A 58 6.26 14.26 -12.81
N ALA A 59 5.44 14.47 -11.77
CA ALA A 59 5.50 15.65 -10.91
C ALA A 59 6.78 15.73 -10.05
N LYS A 60 7.59 14.66 -9.98
CA LYS A 60 8.78 14.54 -9.12
C LYS A 60 8.55 14.99 -7.67
N ARG A 61 7.34 14.72 -7.14
CA ARG A 61 6.95 15.02 -5.76
C ARG A 61 6.50 13.77 -5.02
N CYS A 62 6.82 13.70 -3.74
CA CYS A 62 6.44 12.60 -2.87
C CYS A 62 4.91 12.58 -2.66
N PRO A 63 4.21 11.45 -2.89
CA PRO A 63 2.76 11.35 -2.67
C PRO A 63 2.31 11.48 -1.20
N ILE A 64 3.24 11.48 -0.24
CA ILE A 64 2.94 11.55 1.20
C ILE A 64 3.07 12.98 1.72
N CYS A 65 4.23 13.61 1.51
CA CYS A 65 4.53 14.94 2.04
C CYS A 65 4.49 16.05 0.98
N ASN A 66 4.29 15.72 -0.29
CA ASN A 66 4.29 16.64 -1.44
C ASN A 66 5.63 17.39 -1.68
N ASP A 67 6.69 17.01 -0.97
CA ASP A 67 8.03 17.56 -1.19
C ASP A 67 8.65 17.05 -2.51
N PRO A 68 9.44 17.88 -3.20
CA PRO A 68 10.21 17.43 -4.36
C PRO A 68 11.19 16.33 -3.94
N TYR A 69 11.38 15.32 -4.80
CA TYR A 69 12.39 14.28 -4.62
C TYR A 69 13.41 14.29 -5.75
N GLU A 70 14.66 13.98 -5.42
CA GLU A 70 15.75 13.90 -6.38
C GLU A 70 15.88 12.50 -6.98
N THR A 71 15.72 11.49 -6.13
CA THR A 71 15.85 10.09 -6.49
C THR A 71 14.95 9.21 -5.62
N TYR A 72 14.97 7.92 -5.89
CA TYR A 72 14.24 6.91 -5.13
C TYR A 72 15.09 5.66 -4.90
N ILE A 73 14.83 4.98 -3.78
CA ILE A 73 15.57 3.78 -3.37
C ILE A 73 14.60 2.63 -3.23
N ARG A 74 14.95 1.46 -3.77
CA ARG A 74 14.18 0.23 -3.59
C ARG A 74 14.49 -0.39 -2.23
N ILE A 75 13.48 -0.51 -1.38
CA ILE A 75 13.55 -1.15 -0.07
C ILE A 75 13.25 -2.65 -0.23
N ARG A 76 14.09 -3.51 0.35
CA ARG A 76 13.85 -4.95 0.49
C ARG A 76 13.47 -5.23 1.93
N LYS A 77 12.34 -5.90 2.14
CA LYS A 77 11.97 -6.41 3.46
C LYS A 77 12.84 -7.67 3.74
N PRO A 78 13.39 -7.81 4.95
CA PRO A 78 14.11 -9.02 5.35
C PRO A 78 13.19 -10.23 5.41
#